data_AF-A0A5B6VIP2-F1
#
_entry.id   AF-A0A5B6VIP2-F1
#
_cell.length_a   1.000
_cell.length_b   1.000
_cell.length_c   1.000
_cell.angle_alpha   90.00
_cell.angle_beta   90.00
_cell.angle_gamma   90.00
#
_symmetry.space_group_name_H-M   'P 1'
#
loop_
_entity.id
_entity.type
_entity.pdbx_description
1 polymer ?
#
loop_
_entity_poly.entity_id
_entity_poly.type
_entity_poly.pdbx_seq_one_letter_code
_entity_poly.pdbx_strand_id
1 'polypeptide(L)'
;MQTDRAVMLDEIVDYVKFLRLQVKVLSMSRLGGAGAVAPLVTDIPLSSVEDESGDGGRNQPAWEKWSNDGTERQVAKLMEENVGAAMQFLQSKALCIMPISLATAIYHSQPPDTSSIIKPETDPPP
;
A
#
# COMPACT_ATOMS: atom_id res chain seq x y z
N MET A 1 28.09 20.09 33.98
CA MET A 1 28.91 20.25 32.78
C MET A 1 28.03 20.89 31.72
N GLN A 2 28.36 22.10 31.28
CA GLN A 2 27.63 22.76 30.21
C GLN A 2 28.22 22.23 28.91
N THR A 3 27.57 21.24 28.29
CA THR A 3 28.04 20.70 27.01
C THR A 3 28.03 21.84 26.01
N ASP A 4 29.22 22.20 25.53
CA ASP A 4 29.41 23.32 24.64
C ASP A 4 28.60 23.09 23.35
N ARG A 5 27.89 24.13 22.90
CA ARG A 5 27.02 24.01 21.72
C ARG A 5 27.81 23.67 20.46
N ALA A 6 29.08 24.06 20.37
CA ALA A 6 29.92 23.70 19.23
C ALA A 6 30.25 22.20 19.23
N VAL A 7 30.45 21.59 20.40
CA VAL A 7 30.68 20.14 20.53
C VAL A 7 29.45 19.35 20.10
N MET A 8 28.25 19.78 20.49
CA MET A 8 27.00 19.14 20.06
C MET A 8 26.80 19.22 18.53
N LEU A 9 27.18 20.35 17.92
CA LEU A 9 27.11 20.50 16.47
C LEU A 9 28.13 19.60 15.75
N ASP A 10 29.34 19.43 16.30
CA ASP A 10 30.35 18.53 15.77
C ASP A 10 29.88 17.06 15.80
N GLU A 11 29.28 16.65 16.92
CA GLU A 11 28.64 15.33 17.08
C GLU A 11 27.52 15.10 16.05
N ILE A 12 26.66 16.11 15.82
CA ILE A 12 25.59 16.02 14.81
C ILE A 12 26.17 15.90 13.40
N VAL A 13 27.22 16.66 13.08
CA VAL A 13 27.90 16.61 11.77
C VAL A 13 28.50 15.22 11.54
N ASP A 14 29.11 14.63 12.55
CA ASP A 14 29.66 13.28 12.48
C ASP A 14 28.59 12.20 12.35
N TYR A 15 27.44 12.38 13.00
CA TYR A 15 26.29 11.49 12.80
C TYR A 15 25.75 11.56 11.37
N VAL A 16 25.66 12.76 10.77
CA VAL A 16 25.24 12.92 9.37
C VAL A 16 26.24 12.26 8.41
N LYS A 17 27.55 12.36 8.65
CA LYS A 17 28.57 11.64 7.87
C LYS A 17 28.38 10.13 7.98
N PHE A 18 28.11 9.63 9.18
CA PHE A 18 27.84 8.22 9.43
C PHE A 18 26.58 7.74 8.68
N LEU A 19 25.48 8.49 8.74
CA LEU A 19 24.26 8.18 7.99
C LEU A 19 24.50 8.16 6.47
N ARG A 20 25.25 9.13 5.93
CA ARG A 20 25.61 9.16 4.50
C ARG A 20 26.47 7.95 4.10
N LEU A 21 27.39 7.53 4.96
CA LEU A 21 28.19 6.33 4.73
C LEU A 21 27.32 5.07 4.73
N GLN A 22 26.34 4.95 5.63
CA GLN A 22 25.40 3.83 5.62
C GLN A 22 24.61 3.76 4.31
N VAL A 23 24.04 4.89 3.86
CA VAL A 23 23.32 4.97 2.58
C VAL A 23 24.23 4.56 1.41
N LYS A 24 25.51 4.95 1.46
CA LYS A 24 26.51 4.56 0.45
C LYS A 24 26.85 3.07 0.49
N VAL A 25 27.00 2.47 1.66
CA VAL A 25 27.23 1.02 1.80
C VAL A 25 26.03 0.24 1.27
N LEU A 26 24.81 0.70 1.54
CA LEU A 26 23.59 0.09 1.00
C LEU A 26 23.52 0.23 -0.54
N SER A 27 23.83 1.40 -1.09
CA SER A 27 23.74 1.63 -2.54
C SER A 27 24.86 0.97 -3.34
N MET A 28 26.05 0.82 -2.75
CA MET A 28 27.18 0.15 -3.40
C MET A 28 27.11 -1.38 -3.29
N SER A 29 26.26 -1.93 -2.42
CA SER A 29 26.13 -3.39 -2.23
C SER A 29 25.17 -4.07 -3.21
N ARG A 30 24.64 -3.39 -4.24
CA ARG A 30 23.91 -4.07 -5.34
C ARG A 30 24.85 -4.47 -6.49
N LEU A 31 25.93 -5.17 -6.16
CA LEU A 31 26.81 -5.77 -7.18
C LEU A 31 27.13 -7.23 -6.84
N GLY A 32 26.29 -8.14 -7.34
CA GLY A 32 26.62 -9.56 -7.45
C GLY A 32 25.42 -10.48 -7.33
N GLY A 33 24.72 -10.76 -8.45
CA GLY A 33 23.73 -11.85 -8.47
C GLY A 33 22.79 -11.87 -9.68
N ALA A 34 23.31 -12.35 -10.81
CA ALA A 34 22.61 -13.07 -11.89
C ALA A 34 21.34 -12.47 -12.56
N GLY A 35 21.50 -12.19 -13.87
CA GLY A 35 20.65 -12.80 -14.90
C GLY A 35 19.29 -12.16 -15.20
N ALA A 36 19.23 -11.49 -16.35
CA ALA A 36 18.02 -11.21 -17.14
C ALA A 36 16.90 -10.40 -16.43
N VAL A 37 17.08 -9.10 -16.33
CA VAL A 37 15.93 -8.18 -16.28
C VAL A 37 15.57 -7.81 -17.71
N ALA A 38 14.64 -8.57 -18.30
CA ALA A 38 13.91 -8.09 -19.46
C ALA A 38 13.19 -6.78 -19.07
N PRO A 39 13.18 -5.73 -19.91
CA PRO A 39 12.36 -4.56 -19.66
C PRO A 39 10.89 -4.97 -19.82
N LEU A 40 10.24 -5.36 -18.72
CA LEU A 40 8.79 -5.38 -18.65
C LEU A 40 8.32 -4.04 -18.06
N VAL A 41 8.69 -2.98 -18.77
CA VAL A 41 7.90 -1.75 -18.81
C VAL A 41 6.77 -2.05 -19.79
N THR A 42 5.74 -2.73 -19.31
CA THR A 42 4.40 -2.46 -19.83
C THR A 42 3.88 -1.32 -18.98
N ASP A 43 4.01 -0.11 -19.52
CA ASP A 43 3.07 0.97 -19.26
C ASP A 43 1.66 0.41 -19.43
N ILE A 44 1.05 -0.03 -18.33
CA ILE A 44 -0.39 -0.12 -18.26
C ILE A 44 -0.79 1.32 -17.89
N PRO A 45 -1.30 2.12 -18.83
CA PRO A 45 -1.96 3.34 -18.42
C PRO A 45 -3.04 2.90 -17.44
N LEU A 46 -2.98 3.41 -16.20
CA LEU A 46 -4.13 3.46 -15.32
C LEU A 46 -5.13 4.41 -15.98
N SER A 47 -5.76 3.96 -17.07
CA SER A 47 -6.89 4.64 -17.67
C SER A 47 -8.01 4.53 -16.65
N SER A 48 -8.29 5.66 -16.02
CA SER A 48 -9.61 6.08 -15.55
C SER A 48 -10.70 5.20 -16.16
N VAL A 49 -11.22 4.25 -15.40
CA VAL A 49 -12.50 3.62 -15.72
C VAL A 49 -13.53 4.51 -15.05
N GLU A 50 -13.74 5.67 -15.68
CA GLU A 50 -14.98 6.40 -15.50
C GLU A 50 -16.09 5.59 -16.15
N ASP A 51 -17.00 5.17 -15.29
CA ASP A 51 -18.38 4.81 -15.53
C ASP A 51 -18.65 3.66 -16.50
N GLU A 52 -19.72 2.95 -16.20
CA GLU A 52 -20.74 2.50 -17.15
C GLU A 52 -21.50 1.34 -16.49
N SER A 53 -22.78 1.65 -16.32
CA SER A 53 -23.90 0.72 -16.35
C SER A 53 -24.45 0.31 -14.99
N GLY A 54 -25.48 1.06 -14.61
CA GLY A 54 -26.32 0.86 -13.44
C GLY A 54 -26.95 -0.51 -13.33
N ASP A 55 -27.21 -0.89 -12.10
CA ASP A 55 -28.56 -1.17 -11.63
C ASP A 55 -28.59 -0.96 -10.11
N GLY A 56 -29.68 -0.37 -9.62
CA GLY A 56 -29.82 -0.01 -8.22
C GLY A 56 -29.84 -1.24 -7.33
N GLY A 57 -28.88 -1.37 -6.40
CA GLY A 57 -28.87 -2.57 -5.57
C GLY A 57 -27.86 -2.62 -4.44
N ARG A 58 -27.91 -1.64 -3.52
CA ARG A 58 -27.26 -1.66 -2.18
C ARG A 58 -25.72 -1.72 -2.21
N ASN A 59 -25.10 -0.95 -1.32
CA ASN A 59 -23.66 -0.93 -1.04
C ASN A 59 -23.19 -2.29 -0.48
N GLN A 60 -23.17 -3.36 -1.28
CA GLN A 60 -22.46 -4.58 -0.91
C GLN A 60 -20.96 -4.28 -1.06
N PRO A 61 -20.19 -4.48 0.00
CA PRO A 61 -18.77 -4.22 -0.09
C PRO A 61 -18.16 -5.19 -1.12
N ALA A 62 -17.17 -4.71 -1.89
CA ALA A 62 -16.57 -5.48 -2.98
C ALA A 62 -16.09 -6.89 -2.55
N TRP A 63 -15.82 -7.07 -1.25
CA TRP A 63 -15.45 -8.35 -0.64
C TRP A 63 -16.62 -9.37 -0.53
N GLU A 64 -17.88 -8.95 -0.56
CA GLU A 64 -19.02 -9.89 -0.62
C GLU A 64 -19.25 -10.38 -2.06
N LYS A 65 -19.03 -9.51 -3.05
CA LYS A 65 -19.19 -9.81 -4.48
C LYS A 65 -18.17 -10.84 -4.98
N TRP A 66 -16.89 -10.72 -4.63
CA TRP A 66 -15.86 -11.68 -5.10
C TRP A 66 -15.98 -13.06 -4.44
N SER A 67 -16.45 -13.14 -3.19
CA SER A 67 -16.63 -14.42 -2.50
C SER A 67 -17.79 -15.22 -3.13
N ASN A 68 -18.85 -14.55 -3.60
CA ASN A 68 -20.03 -15.21 -4.16
C ASN A 68 -19.93 -15.57 -5.66
N ASP A 69 -19.11 -14.83 -6.45
CA ASP A 69 -18.92 -15.05 -7.91
C ASP A 69 -17.99 -16.24 -8.25
N GLY A 70 -17.60 -17.06 -7.26
CA GLY A 70 -16.64 -18.15 -7.47
C GLY A 70 -15.19 -17.70 -7.75
N THR A 71 -14.93 -16.38 -7.70
CA THR A 71 -13.59 -15.81 -7.87
C THR A 71 -12.62 -16.38 -6.84
N GLU A 72 -13.05 -16.59 -5.59
CA GLU A 72 -12.26 -17.24 -4.54
C GLU A 72 -11.75 -18.63 -4.94
N ARG A 73 -12.65 -19.50 -5.44
CA ARG A 73 -12.29 -20.87 -5.86
C ARG A 73 -11.33 -20.86 -7.05
N GLN A 74 -11.52 -19.94 -7.98
CA GLN A 74 -10.64 -19.80 -9.13
C GLN A 74 -9.26 -19.30 -8.71
N VAL A 75 -9.18 -18.33 -7.80
CA VAL A 75 -7.90 -17.88 -7.22
C VAL A 75 -7.22 -19.03 -6.48
N ALA A 76 -7.94 -19.77 -5.62
CA ALA A 76 -7.38 -20.89 -4.87
C ALA A 76 -6.79 -21.97 -5.79
N LYS A 77 -7.55 -22.38 -6.81
CA LYS A 77 -7.08 -23.34 -7.81
C LYS A 77 -5.82 -22.84 -8.53
N LEU A 78 -5.82 -21.58 -8.98
CA LEU A 78 -4.66 -21.00 -9.65
C LEU A 78 -3.46 -20.84 -8.71
N MET A 79 -3.67 -20.57 -7.42
CA MET A 79 -2.58 -20.49 -6.44
C MET A 79 -1.86 -21.83 -6.24
N GLU A 80 -2.58 -22.95 -6.39
CA GLU A 80 -2.02 -24.31 -6.31
C GLU A 80 -1.31 -24.72 -7.61
N GLU A 81 -1.90 -24.41 -8.77
CA GLU A 81 -1.40 -24.85 -10.08
C GLU A 81 -0.34 -23.90 -10.67
N ASN A 82 -0.61 -22.59 -10.66
CA ASN A 82 0.23 -21.56 -11.27
C ASN A 82 -0.01 -20.18 -10.63
N VAL A 83 0.83 -19.85 -9.65
CA VAL A 83 0.77 -18.58 -8.92
C VAL A 83 0.85 -17.36 -9.86
N GLY A 84 1.59 -17.44 -10.97
CA GLY A 84 1.69 -16.34 -11.94
C GLY A 84 0.36 -16.04 -12.63
N ALA A 85 -0.39 -17.09 -13.01
CA ALA A 85 -1.74 -16.94 -13.55
C ALA A 85 -2.73 -16.43 -12.49
N ALA A 86 -2.58 -16.84 -11.23
CA ALA A 86 -3.37 -16.31 -10.11
C ALA A 86 -3.14 -14.81 -9.94
N MET A 87 -1.89 -14.35 -9.99
CA MET A 87 -1.55 -12.93 -9.88
C MET A 87 -2.14 -12.12 -11.04
N GLN A 88 -2.05 -12.62 -12.28
CA GLN A 88 -2.66 -11.96 -13.44
C GLN A 88 -4.18 -11.89 -13.32
N PHE A 89 -4.83 -12.96 -12.86
CA PHE A 89 -6.27 -12.99 -12.63
C PHE A 89 -6.69 -11.97 -11.56
N LEU A 90 -5.98 -11.90 -10.44
CA LEU A 90 -6.21 -10.89 -9.40
C LEU A 90 -6.04 -9.47 -9.94
N GLN A 91 -4.96 -9.21 -10.69
CA GLN A 91 -4.73 -7.93 -11.33
C GLN A 91 -5.83 -7.54 -12.31
N SER A 92 -6.35 -8.49 -13.11
CA SER A 92 -7.46 -8.26 -14.04
C SER A 92 -8.75 -7.81 -13.34
N LYS A 93 -8.89 -8.10 -12.04
CA LYS A 93 -10.00 -7.70 -11.17
C LYS A 93 -9.63 -6.56 -10.21
N ALA A 94 -8.47 -5.92 -10.39
CA ALA A 94 -7.93 -4.89 -9.50
C ALA A 94 -7.76 -5.35 -8.03
N LEU A 95 -7.43 -6.63 -7.83
CA LEU A 95 -7.15 -7.23 -6.52
C LEU A 95 -5.66 -7.53 -6.36
N CYS A 96 -5.21 -7.57 -5.11
CA CYS A 96 -3.84 -7.94 -4.76
C CYS A 96 -3.81 -8.88 -3.55
N ILE A 97 -2.73 -9.65 -3.43
CA ILE A 97 -2.45 -10.44 -2.23
C ILE A 97 -1.78 -9.54 -1.19
N MET A 98 -2.29 -9.57 0.03
CA MET A 98 -1.71 -8.84 1.15
C MET A 98 -1.37 -9.82 2.29
N PRO A 99 -0.12 -9.84 2.78
CA PRO A 99 0.25 -10.61 3.96
C PRO A 99 -0.55 -10.16 5.19
N ILE A 100 -0.94 -11.10 6.04
CA ILE A 100 -1.71 -10.82 7.26
C ILE A 100 -0.98 -9.81 8.15
N SER A 101 0.34 -9.98 8.33
CA SER A 101 1.16 -9.06 9.12
C SER A 101 1.09 -7.62 8.60
N LEU A 102 1.06 -7.45 7.28
CA LEU A 102 0.94 -6.14 6.63
C LEU A 102 -0.48 -5.57 6.80
N ALA A 103 -1.52 -6.39 6.59
CA ALA A 103 -2.90 -6.00 6.82
C ALA A 103 -3.13 -5.51 8.26
N THR A 104 -2.61 -6.26 9.24
CA THR A 104 -2.68 -5.91 10.66
C THR A 104 -1.93 -4.63 10.98
N ALA A 105 -0.73 -4.42 10.40
CA ALA A 105 0.03 -3.19 10.61
C ALA A 105 -0.72 -1.97 10.05
N ILE A 106 -1.30 -2.06 8.85
CA ILE A 106 -2.03 -0.96 8.21
C ILE A 106 -3.32 -0.65 8.96
N TYR A 107 -4.08 -1.67 9.36
CA TYR A 107 -5.35 -1.50 10.07
C TYR A 107 -5.19 -0.74 11.40
N HIS A 108 -4.14 -1.04 12.16
CA HIS A 108 -3.85 -0.33 13.41
C HIS A 108 -3.19 1.04 13.22
N SER A 109 -2.63 1.30 12.02
CA SER A 109 -2.07 2.60 11.66
C SER A 109 -3.14 3.60 11.23
N GLN A 110 -4.38 3.14 11.00
CA GLN A 110 -5.48 4.01 10.68
C GLN A 110 -5.82 4.81 11.95
N PRO A 111 -5.63 6.15 11.97
CA PRO A 111 -6.11 6.93 13.09
C PRO A 111 -7.61 6.64 13.25
N PRO A 112 -8.15 6.63 14.48
CA PRO A 112 -9.60 6.57 14.63
C PRO A 112 -10.14 7.76 13.86
N ASP A 113 -10.86 7.50 12.77
CA ASP A 113 -11.65 8.53 12.12
C ASP A 113 -12.51 9.12 13.23
N THR A 114 -12.23 10.36 13.59
CA THR A 114 -13.07 11.16 14.47
C THR A 114 -14.36 11.45 13.70
N SER A 115 -15.20 10.43 13.55
CA SER A 115 -16.61 10.60 13.30
C SER A 115 -17.21 11.12 14.60
N SER A 116 -17.16 12.44 14.81
CA SER A 116 -18.10 13.08 15.71
C SER A 116 -18.37 14.53 15.31
N ILE A 117 -19.66 14.78 15.09
CA ILE A 117 -20.35 16.04 15.33
C ILE A 117 -20.44 17.01 14.12
N ILE A 118 -21.25 16.64 13.13
CA ILE A 118 -22.10 17.67 12.50
C ILE A 118 -23.23 17.91 13.50
N LYS A 119 -23.08 18.95 14.31
CA LYS A 119 -24.12 19.48 15.21
C LYS A 119 -25.32 19.90 14.34
N PRO A 120 -26.55 19.46 14.61
CA PRO A 120 -27.73 20.07 13.99
C PRO A 120 -27.79 21.52 14.47
N GLU A 121 -27.66 22.42 13.51
CA GLU A 121 -27.90 23.85 13.64
C GLU A 121 -29.25 24.07 14.36
N THR A 122 -29.21 24.74 15.50
CA THR A 122 -30.43 25.13 16.22
C THR A 122 -30.86 26.49 15.67
N ASP A 123 -31.99 26.51 14.96
CA ASP A 123 -32.70 27.70 14.50
C ASP A 123 -32.84 28.78 15.59
N PRO A 124 -32.64 30.07 15.28
CA PRO A 124 -33.00 31.16 16.18
C PRO A 124 -34.51 31.46 16.11
N PRO A 125 -35.22 31.66 17.24
CA PRO A 125 -36.61 32.10 17.20
C PRO A 125 -36.73 33.62 16.97
N PRO A 126 -37.90 34.10 16.47
CA PRO A 126 -38.22 35.52 16.35
C PRO A 126 -38.49 36.23 17.67
#